data_AF-A0A523W0C7-F1
#
_entry.id   AF-A0A523W0C7-F1
#
_cell.length_a   1.000
_cell.length_b   1.000
_cell.length_c   1.000
_cell.angle_alpha   90.00
_cell.angle_beta   90.00
_cell.angle_gamma   90.00
#
_symmetry.space_group_name_H-M   'P 1'
#
loop_
_entity.id
_entity.type
_entity.pdbx_description
1 polymer ?
#
loop_
_entity_poly.entity_id
_entity_poly.type
_entity_poly.pdbx_seq_one_letter_code
_entity_poly.pdbx_strand_id
1 'polypeptide(L)'
;MSSEDSEKKHYVPFVGLLEDYVGRSPWDYYSWGHIAFGIAAFAIFSLIITIWELLIGPAAMPWYYVSIFVLVVAIFWELIENTILWRLGLKYENRKDSFLNALFDIIFVVGGGAAMWLMKWIIMDVMGQFGRWFYLSAIIFFCLVLIAYFIGFYITNEETKKARKDLGRVIS
;
A
#
# COMPACT_ATOMS: atom_id res chain seq x y z
N MET A 1 37.99 20.78 -14.93
CA MET A 1 36.94 19.90 -14.38
C MET A 1 37.10 19.92 -12.87
N SER A 2 36.46 20.88 -12.20
CA SER A 2 36.49 20.94 -10.74
C SER A 2 35.66 19.81 -10.17
N SER A 3 36.12 19.27 -9.05
CA SER A 3 35.51 18.22 -8.24
C SER A 3 34.21 18.64 -7.54
N GLU A 4 33.45 19.59 -8.11
CA GLU A 4 32.22 20.15 -7.53
C GLU A 4 30.95 19.63 -8.21
N ASP A 5 31.06 18.87 -9.31
CA ASP A 5 29.90 18.30 -10.02
C ASP A 5 29.35 16.99 -9.44
N SER A 6 29.94 16.44 -8.35
CA SER A 6 29.64 15.07 -7.90
C SER A 6 28.61 14.90 -6.78
N GLU A 7 27.96 15.96 -6.28
CA GLU A 7 26.87 15.81 -5.29
C GLU A 7 25.75 16.83 -5.49
N LYS A 8 25.19 16.93 -6.70
CA LYS A 8 23.78 17.38 -6.77
C LYS A 8 22.93 16.27 -6.16
N LYS A 9 22.62 16.37 -4.86
CA LYS A 9 21.59 15.56 -4.21
C LYS A 9 20.34 15.65 -5.08
N HIS A 10 20.05 14.61 -5.83
CA HIS A 10 18.81 14.52 -6.59
C HIS A 10 17.68 14.58 -5.58
N TYR A 11 16.99 15.72 -5.55
CA TYR A 11 15.83 15.92 -4.70
C TYR A 11 14.77 14.89 -5.10
N VAL A 12 14.38 14.04 -4.14
CA VAL A 12 13.25 13.12 -4.29
C VAL A 12 12.09 13.73 -3.51
N PRO A 13 10.98 14.11 -4.17
CA PRO A 13 9.83 14.66 -3.48
C PRO A 13 9.19 13.61 -2.58
N PHE A 14 8.44 14.06 -1.57
CA PHE A 14 7.66 13.14 -0.72
C PHE A 14 6.59 12.40 -1.54
N VAL A 15 5.93 13.11 -2.46
CA VAL A 15 4.92 12.55 -3.39
C VAL A 15 5.50 12.43 -4.80
N GLY A 16 5.56 11.22 -5.32
CA GLY A 16 6.02 10.88 -6.66
C GLY A 16 4.91 11.01 -7.69
N LEU A 17 4.68 12.23 -8.19
CA LEU A 17 3.68 12.51 -9.24
C LEU A 17 4.18 12.25 -10.67
N LEU A 18 5.46 11.93 -10.83
CA LEU A 18 6.07 11.59 -12.13
C LEU A 18 6.59 10.16 -12.09
N GLU A 19 6.58 9.47 -13.23
CA GLU A 19 7.05 8.07 -13.38
C GLU A 19 8.46 7.88 -12.78
N ASP A 20 9.37 8.85 -12.96
CA ASP A 20 10.75 8.80 -12.46
C ASP A 20 10.88 8.75 -10.92
N TYR A 21 9.82 9.14 -10.20
CA TYR A 21 9.75 9.17 -8.75
C TYR A 21 8.96 7.99 -8.15
N VAL A 22 8.26 7.21 -8.99
CA VAL A 22 7.58 5.97 -8.57
C VAL A 22 8.62 4.95 -8.10
N GLY A 23 8.38 4.31 -6.95
CA GLY A 23 9.36 3.44 -6.28
C GLY A 23 10.53 4.20 -5.63
N ARG A 24 10.55 5.53 -5.65
CA ARG A 24 11.59 6.35 -4.99
C ARG A 24 11.02 7.20 -3.88
N SER A 25 9.91 7.88 -4.15
CA SER A 25 9.22 8.74 -3.21
C SER A 25 8.51 7.91 -2.13
N PRO A 26 8.45 8.39 -0.88
CA PRO A 26 7.64 7.78 0.18
C PRO A 26 6.20 7.48 -0.22
N TRP A 27 5.58 8.38 -0.99
CA TRP A 27 4.22 8.22 -1.49
C TRP A 27 4.22 8.24 -3.02
N ASP A 28 3.62 7.24 -3.64
CA ASP A 28 3.29 7.22 -5.07
C ASP A 28 1.92 6.56 -5.29
N TYR A 29 1.53 6.28 -6.54
CA TYR A 29 0.22 5.69 -6.78
C TYR A 29 0.11 4.24 -6.26
N TYR A 30 1.21 3.48 -6.13
CA TYR A 30 1.20 2.14 -5.54
C TYR A 30 0.93 2.17 -4.04
N SER A 31 1.20 3.28 -3.34
CA SER A 31 0.84 3.47 -1.93
C SER A 31 -0.65 3.19 -1.66
N TRP A 32 -1.55 3.55 -2.58
CA TRP A 32 -2.97 3.18 -2.48
C TRP A 32 -3.19 1.67 -2.57
N GLY A 33 -2.45 0.98 -3.45
CA GLY A 33 -2.46 -0.47 -3.56
C GLY A 33 -1.98 -1.14 -2.28
N HIS A 34 -0.95 -0.60 -1.62
CA HIS A 34 -0.47 -1.07 -0.31
C HIS A 34 -1.51 -0.90 0.80
N ILE A 35 -2.22 0.23 0.85
CA ILE A 35 -3.35 0.39 1.79
C ILE A 35 -4.45 -0.64 1.50
N ALA A 36 -4.83 -0.83 0.23
CA ALA A 36 -5.83 -1.82 -0.16
C ALA A 36 -5.39 -3.25 0.21
N PHE A 37 -4.10 -3.56 0.04
CA PHE A 37 -3.55 -4.85 0.43
C PHE A 37 -3.62 -5.05 1.95
N GLY A 38 -3.32 -4.03 2.74
CA GLY A 38 -3.50 -4.05 4.20
C GLY A 38 -4.93 -4.35 4.63
N ILE A 39 -5.91 -3.69 3.99
CA ILE A 39 -7.34 -3.93 4.22
C ILE A 39 -7.71 -5.38 3.91
N ALA A 40 -7.31 -5.88 2.73
CA ALA A 40 -7.61 -7.23 2.28
C ALA A 40 -6.94 -8.28 3.19
N ALA A 41 -5.66 -8.11 3.51
CA ALA A 41 -4.92 -9.02 4.38
C ALA A 41 -5.57 -9.11 5.76
N PHE A 42 -5.95 -7.98 6.35
CA PHE A 42 -6.64 -7.96 7.64
C PHE A 42 -7.95 -8.72 7.58
N ALA A 43 -8.80 -8.44 6.59
CA ALA A 43 -10.09 -9.08 6.42
C ALA A 43 -9.96 -10.59 6.17
N ILE A 44 -8.96 -11.03 5.41
CA ILE A 44 -8.72 -12.44 5.14
C ILE A 44 -8.24 -13.16 6.41
N PHE A 45 -7.25 -12.61 7.11
CA PHE A 45 -6.73 -13.25 8.32
C PHE A 45 -7.73 -13.23 9.48
N SER A 46 -8.62 -12.22 9.55
CA SER A 46 -9.70 -12.23 10.55
C SER A 46 -10.69 -13.37 10.35
N LEU A 47 -10.80 -13.94 9.13
CA LEU A 47 -11.68 -15.09 8.90
C LEU A 47 -11.29 -16.30 9.75
N ILE A 48 -10.00 -16.47 10.09
CA ILE A 48 -9.54 -17.54 10.98
C ILE A 48 -10.28 -17.47 12.32
N ILE A 49 -10.41 -16.26 12.86
CA ILE A 49 -11.09 -16.01 14.13
C ILE A 49 -12.61 -16.11 13.95
N THR A 50 -13.18 -15.41 12.97
CA THR A 50 -14.64 -15.33 12.85
C THR A 50 -15.28 -16.64 12.39
N ILE A 51 -14.60 -17.45 11.56
CA ILE A 51 -15.08 -18.78 11.18
C ILE A 51 -15.02 -19.71 12.39
N TRP A 52 -13.96 -19.65 13.19
CA TRP A 52 -13.87 -20.40 14.43
C TRP A 52 -15.02 -20.04 15.38
N GLU A 53 -15.25 -18.75 15.60
CA GLU A 53 -16.34 -18.24 16.44
C GLU A 53 -17.72 -18.72 15.98
N LEU A 54 -17.93 -18.75 14.66
CA LEU A 54 -19.19 -19.21 14.06
C LEU A 54 -19.41 -20.72 14.23
N LEU A 55 -18.35 -21.54 14.09
CA LEU A 55 -18.47 -23.00 14.05
C LEU A 55 -18.35 -23.67 15.42
N ILE A 56 -17.50 -23.13 16.30
CA ILE A 56 -17.08 -23.79 17.55
C ILE A 56 -17.52 -22.99 18.78
N GLY A 57 -17.74 -21.68 18.64
CA GLY A 57 -18.00 -20.76 19.75
C GLY A 57 -16.77 -19.89 20.05
N PRO A 58 -16.76 -19.14 21.16
CA PRO A 58 -15.81 -18.06 21.41
C PRO A 58 -14.36 -18.47 21.11
N ALA A 59 -13.70 -17.74 20.21
CA ALA A 59 -12.33 -18.05 19.85
C ALA A 59 -11.39 -17.75 21.03
N ALA A 60 -10.50 -18.70 21.33
CA ALA A 60 -9.41 -18.47 22.28
C ALA A 60 -8.34 -17.52 21.70
N MET A 61 -8.36 -17.27 20.38
CA MET A 61 -7.37 -16.48 19.68
C MET A 61 -7.68 -14.98 19.78
N PRO A 62 -6.82 -14.17 20.41
CA PRO A 62 -6.94 -12.72 20.42
C PRO A 62 -6.88 -12.12 19.02
N TRP A 63 -7.68 -11.09 18.79
CA TRP A 63 -7.71 -10.38 17.51
C TRP A 63 -6.35 -9.80 17.11
N TYR A 64 -5.49 -9.41 18.06
CA TYR A 64 -4.23 -8.68 17.77
C TYR A 64 -3.25 -9.51 16.92
N TYR A 65 -3.42 -10.83 16.91
CA TYR A 65 -2.68 -11.70 16.01
C TYR A 65 -2.96 -11.40 14.54
N VAL A 66 -4.17 -10.95 14.17
CA VAL A 66 -4.49 -10.50 12.82
C VAL A 66 -3.58 -9.34 12.41
N SER A 67 -3.39 -8.35 13.29
CA SER A 67 -2.48 -7.22 13.03
C SER A 67 -1.02 -7.65 12.92
N ILE A 68 -0.59 -8.63 13.74
CA ILE A 68 0.76 -9.20 13.64
C ILE A 68 0.94 -9.91 12.28
N PHE A 69 -0.05 -10.69 11.83
CA PHE A 69 0.01 -11.33 10.51
C PHE A 69 0.06 -10.31 9.37
N VAL A 70 -0.70 -9.22 9.46
CA VAL A 70 -0.63 -8.12 8.47
C VAL A 70 0.77 -7.52 8.42
N LEU A 71 1.40 -7.26 9.56
CA LEU A 71 2.79 -6.76 9.60
C LEU A 71 3.78 -7.76 8.97
N VAL A 72 3.65 -9.05 9.29
CA VAL A 72 4.51 -10.10 8.71
C VAL A 72 4.33 -10.16 7.19
N VAL A 73 3.10 -10.11 6.71
CA VAL A 73 2.79 -10.09 5.28
C VAL A 73 3.31 -8.82 4.60
N ALA A 74 3.19 -7.66 5.25
CA ALA A 74 3.73 -6.41 4.73
C ALA A 74 5.24 -6.50 4.49
N ILE A 75 5.99 -6.97 5.49
CA ILE A 75 7.45 -7.16 5.39
C ILE A 75 7.77 -8.21 4.32
N PHE A 76 7.06 -9.33 4.31
CA PHE A 76 7.35 -10.42 3.38
C PHE A 76 7.04 -10.04 1.93
N TRP A 77 5.95 -9.31 1.70
CA TRP A 77 5.59 -8.78 0.39
C TRP A 77 6.67 -7.83 -0.14
N GLU A 78 7.11 -6.90 0.70
CA GLU A 78 8.17 -5.95 0.37
C GLU A 78 9.48 -6.66 -0.01
N LEU A 79 9.83 -7.72 0.73
CA LEU A 79 10.98 -8.57 0.40
C LEU A 79 10.80 -9.31 -0.93
N ILE A 80 9.62 -9.90 -1.19
CA ILE A 80 9.32 -10.58 -2.46
C ILE A 80 9.43 -9.59 -3.63
N GLU A 81 8.86 -8.41 -3.47
CA GLU A 81 8.82 -7.40 -4.51
C GLU A 81 10.23 -6.94 -4.87
N ASN A 82 11.03 -6.56 -3.87
CA ASN A 82 12.38 -6.04 -4.08
C ASN A 82 13.47 -7.11 -4.24
N THR A 83 13.11 -8.38 -4.30
CA THR A 83 14.03 -9.48 -4.63
C THR A 83 13.56 -10.34 -5.80
N ILE A 84 12.40 -10.97 -5.70
CA ILE A 84 11.88 -11.93 -6.69
C ILE A 84 11.31 -11.17 -7.87
N LEU A 85 10.36 -10.25 -7.66
CA LEU A 85 9.71 -9.53 -8.78
C LEU A 85 10.71 -8.68 -9.56
N TRP A 86 11.62 -8.02 -8.86
CA TRP A 86 12.73 -7.30 -9.49
C TRP A 86 13.63 -8.21 -10.33
N ARG A 87 14.05 -9.37 -9.81
CA ARG A 87 14.88 -10.32 -10.59
C ARG A 87 14.17 -10.91 -11.79
N LEU A 88 12.84 -11.03 -11.73
CA LEU A 88 12.02 -11.52 -12.84
C LEU A 88 11.70 -10.41 -13.87
N GLY A 89 12.11 -9.16 -13.64
CA GLY A 89 11.78 -8.04 -14.53
C GLY A 89 10.30 -7.66 -14.52
N LEU A 90 9.56 -8.06 -13.47
CA LEU A 90 8.12 -7.83 -13.34
C LEU A 90 7.79 -6.54 -12.59
N LYS A 91 8.78 -5.86 -12.02
CA LYS A 91 8.58 -4.56 -11.38
C LYS A 91 8.36 -3.44 -12.41
N TYR A 92 7.63 -2.42 -11.98
CA TYR A 92 7.46 -1.18 -12.73
C TYR A 92 8.83 -0.61 -13.13
N GLU A 93 8.98 -0.30 -14.43
CA GLU A 93 10.24 0.13 -15.07
C GLU A 93 11.48 -0.75 -14.75
N ASN A 94 11.27 -2.00 -14.32
CA ASN A 94 12.34 -2.90 -13.85
C ASN A 94 13.26 -2.26 -12.79
N ARG A 95 12.67 -1.43 -11.91
CA ARG A 95 13.38 -0.66 -10.90
C ARG A 95 13.20 -1.29 -9.52
N LYS A 96 14.23 -1.19 -8.68
CA LYS A 96 14.14 -1.52 -7.24
C LYS A 96 13.72 -0.29 -6.46
N ASP A 97 12.92 -0.48 -5.42
CA ASP A 97 12.50 0.63 -4.58
C ASP A 97 13.66 1.22 -3.78
N SER A 98 13.53 2.50 -3.48
CA SER A 98 14.35 3.12 -2.44
C SER A 98 13.98 2.53 -1.08
N PHE A 99 14.94 2.48 -0.16
CA PHE A 99 14.68 2.04 1.21
C PHE A 99 13.52 2.82 1.87
N LEU A 100 13.39 4.10 1.54
CA LEU A 100 12.36 4.96 2.10
C LEU A 100 10.98 4.62 1.54
N ASN A 101 10.87 4.36 0.24
CA ASN A 101 9.62 3.92 -0.39
C ASN A 101 9.18 2.56 0.16
N ALA A 102 10.08 1.56 0.18
CA ALA A 102 9.88 0.25 0.80
C ALA A 102 9.36 0.32 2.25
N LEU A 103 9.96 1.21 3.06
CA LEU A 103 9.53 1.42 4.44
C LEU A 103 8.10 1.98 4.51
N PHE A 104 7.77 2.94 3.65
CA PHE A 104 6.45 3.54 3.61
C PHE A 104 5.39 2.57 3.07
N ASP A 105 5.73 1.70 2.13
CA ASP A 105 4.83 0.66 1.63
C ASP A 105 4.44 -0.32 2.74
N ILE A 106 5.39 -0.74 3.59
CA ILE A 106 5.08 -1.49 4.82
C ILE A 106 4.15 -0.69 5.74
N ILE A 107 4.44 0.61 5.96
CA ILE A 107 3.60 1.48 6.79
C ILE A 107 2.18 1.58 6.23
N PHE A 108 2.01 1.64 4.91
CA PHE A 108 0.70 1.72 4.26
C PHE A 108 -0.09 0.42 4.36
N VAL A 109 0.56 -0.74 4.18
CA VAL A 109 -0.09 -2.04 4.42
C VAL A 109 -0.53 -2.15 5.88
N VAL A 110 0.33 -1.81 6.84
CA VAL A 110 0.00 -1.83 8.26
C VAL A 110 -1.10 -0.81 8.58
N GLY A 111 -1.06 0.37 7.97
CA GLY A 111 -2.07 1.42 8.12
C GLY A 111 -3.45 1.00 7.63
N GLY A 112 -3.52 0.32 6.48
CA GLY A 112 -4.76 -0.30 5.98
C GLY A 112 -5.32 -1.35 6.94
N GLY A 113 -4.46 -2.19 7.51
CA GLY A 113 -4.85 -3.16 8.54
C GLY A 113 -5.31 -2.50 9.84
N ALA A 114 -4.64 -1.44 10.28
CA ALA A 114 -5.02 -0.68 11.48
C ALA A 114 -6.38 0.02 11.31
N ALA A 115 -6.68 0.53 10.11
CA ALA A 115 -8.01 1.07 9.79
C ALA A 115 -9.09 -0.01 9.92
N MET A 116 -8.81 -1.23 9.44
CA MET A 116 -9.74 -2.35 9.58
C MET A 116 -9.89 -2.83 11.03
N TRP A 117 -8.83 -2.79 11.83
CA TRP A 117 -8.91 -3.03 13.27
C TRP A 117 -9.88 -2.05 13.94
N LEU A 118 -9.73 -0.75 13.65
CA LEU A 118 -10.61 0.27 14.19
C LEU A 118 -12.06 0.03 13.76
N MET A 119 -12.29 -0.30 12.49
CA MET A 119 -13.62 -0.64 11.99
C MET A 119 -14.20 -1.87 12.67
N LYS A 120 -13.39 -2.90 12.94
CA LYS A 120 -13.81 -4.07 13.72
C LYS A 120 -14.30 -3.64 15.09
N TRP A 121 -13.51 -2.83 15.80
CA TRP A 121 -13.88 -2.37 17.14
C TRP A 121 -15.21 -1.61 17.13
N ILE A 122 -15.41 -0.70 16.16
CA ILE A 122 -16.66 0.04 16.01
C ILE A 122 -17.84 -0.89 15.68
N ILE A 123 -17.72 -1.71 14.63
CA ILE A 123 -18.84 -2.48 14.07
C ILE A 123 -19.20 -3.69 14.93
N MET A 124 -18.18 -4.41 15.43
CA MET A 124 -18.36 -5.66 16.16
C MET A 124 -18.46 -5.45 17.67
N ASP A 125 -17.60 -4.61 18.26
CA ASP A 125 -17.54 -4.49 19.72
C ASP A 125 -18.48 -3.40 20.26
N VAL A 126 -18.52 -2.22 19.62
CA VAL A 126 -19.39 -1.12 20.05
C VAL A 126 -20.82 -1.31 19.56
N MET A 127 -20.99 -1.67 18.28
CA MET A 127 -22.30 -1.74 17.64
C MET A 127 -22.97 -3.12 17.73
N GLY A 128 -22.23 -4.19 18.05
CA GLY A 128 -22.73 -5.54 18.40
C GLY A 128 -23.61 -6.25 17.35
N GLN A 129 -24.84 -5.79 17.17
CA GLN A 129 -25.84 -6.32 16.23
C GLN A 129 -25.44 -6.18 14.75
N PHE A 130 -24.44 -5.34 14.47
CA PHE A 130 -23.95 -5.05 13.13
C PHE A 130 -22.68 -5.83 12.75
N GLY A 131 -22.18 -6.75 13.59
CA GLY A 131 -20.95 -7.50 13.32
C GLY A 131 -20.90 -8.19 11.94
N ARG A 132 -22.06 -8.66 11.44
CA ARG A 132 -22.21 -9.24 10.08
C ARG A 132 -21.84 -8.30 8.94
N TRP A 133 -21.86 -6.99 9.17
CA TRP A 133 -21.54 -5.98 8.16
C TRP A 133 -20.06 -5.67 8.07
N PHE A 134 -19.24 -6.12 9.02
CA PHE A 134 -17.79 -5.85 9.03
C PHE A 134 -17.14 -6.20 7.68
N TYR A 135 -17.39 -7.41 7.16
CA TYR A 135 -16.82 -7.86 5.90
C TYR A 135 -17.37 -7.10 4.69
N LEU A 136 -18.66 -6.72 4.69
CA LEU A 136 -19.20 -5.88 3.62
C LEU A 136 -18.53 -4.50 3.64
N SER A 137 -18.36 -3.91 4.82
CA SER A 137 -17.68 -2.62 4.97
C SER A 137 -16.20 -2.71 4.56
N ALA A 138 -15.52 -3.82 4.86
CA ALA A 138 -14.16 -4.08 4.41
C ALA A 138 -14.07 -4.10 2.87
N ILE A 139 -15.00 -4.79 2.20
CA ILE A 139 -15.07 -4.85 0.72
C ILE A 139 -15.32 -3.46 0.14
N ILE A 140 -16.27 -2.71 0.69
CA ILE A 140 -16.56 -1.34 0.23
C ILE A 140 -15.32 -0.46 0.38
N PHE A 141 -14.65 -0.51 1.54
CA PHE A 141 -13.48 0.30 1.80
C PHE A 141 -12.30 -0.08 0.91
N PHE A 142 -12.08 -1.38 0.68
CA PHE A 142 -11.11 -1.89 -0.28
C PHE A 142 -11.38 -1.33 -1.70
N CYS A 143 -12.62 -1.40 -2.17
CA CYS A 143 -13.00 -0.86 -3.49
C CYS A 143 -12.77 0.65 -3.59
N LEU A 144 -13.09 1.42 -2.55
CA LEU A 144 -12.83 2.86 -2.52
C LEU A 144 -11.34 3.19 -2.64
N VAL A 145 -10.49 2.44 -1.93
CA VAL A 145 -9.04 2.61 -2.01
C VAL A 145 -8.50 2.18 -3.38
N LEU A 146 -9.04 1.12 -3.99
CA LEU A 146 -8.69 0.76 -5.38
C LEU A 146 -9.07 1.84 -6.39
N ILE A 147 -10.21 2.52 -6.21
CA ILE A 147 -10.56 3.67 -7.05
C ILE A 147 -9.50 4.78 -6.90
N ALA A 148 -9.04 5.06 -5.66
CA ALA A 148 -7.97 6.03 -5.43
C ALA A 148 -6.64 5.63 -6.09
N TYR A 149 -6.31 4.32 -6.10
CA TYR A 149 -5.17 3.78 -6.86
C TYR A 149 -5.27 4.12 -8.36
N PHE A 150 -6.40 3.83 -9.00
CA PHE A 150 -6.58 4.11 -10.43
C PHE A 150 -6.55 5.61 -10.75
N ILE A 151 -7.10 6.45 -9.87
CA ILE A 151 -7.00 7.90 -10.00
C ILE A 151 -5.54 8.35 -9.91
N GLY A 152 -4.78 7.85 -8.92
CA GLY A 152 -3.36 8.17 -8.77
C GLY A 152 -2.52 7.73 -9.96
N PHE A 153 -2.78 6.54 -10.51
CA PHE A 153 -2.16 6.03 -11.72
C PHE A 153 -2.43 6.95 -12.92
N TYR A 154 -3.69 7.34 -13.11
CA TYR A 154 -4.07 8.27 -14.19
C TYR A 154 -3.35 9.61 -14.07
N ILE A 155 -3.35 10.22 -12.88
CA ILE A 155 -2.69 11.51 -12.63
C ILE A 155 -1.18 11.42 -12.93
N THR A 156 -0.51 10.38 -12.43
CA THR A 156 0.94 10.19 -12.61
C THR A 156 1.32 10.12 -14.09
N ASN A 157 0.54 9.39 -14.89
CA ASN A 157 0.77 9.26 -16.32
C ASN A 157 0.54 10.59 -17.08
N GLU A 158 -0.53 11.33 -16.74
CA GLU A 158 -0.82 12.61 -17.39
C GLU A 158 0.20 13.69 -17.05
N GLU A 159 0.63 13.79 -15.79
CA GLU A 159 1.68 14.73 -15.38
C GLU A 159 3.02 14.38 -16.05
N THR A 160 3.33 13.10 -16.20
CA THR A 160 4.56 12.67 -16.89
C THR A 160 4.53 13.01 -18.38
N LYS A 161 3.40 12.80 -19.07
CA LYS A 161 3.23 13.22 -20.47
C LYS A 161 3.41 14.72 -20.63
N LYS A 162 2.81 15.51 -19.73
CA LYS A 162 2.91 16.97 -19.74
C LYS A 162 4.36 17.44 -19.53
N ALA A 163 5.06 16.89 -18.54
CA ALA A 163 6.46 17.22 -18.28
C ALA A 163 7.37 16.91 -19.47
N ARG A 164 7.18 15.75 -20.13
CA ARG A 164 7.93 15.38 -21.36
C ARG A 164 7.67 16.37 -22.50
N LYS A 165 6.43 16.82 -22.68
CA LYS A 165 6.05 17.81 -23.71
C LYS A 165 6.69 19.17 -23.45
N ASP A 166 6.71 19.62 -22.20
CA ASP A 166 7.27 20.91 -21.84
C ASP A 166 8.80 20.94 -22.02
N LEU A 167 9.50 19.84 -21.66
CA LEU A 167 10.93 19.68 -21.96
C LEU A 167 11.22 19.71 -23.47
N GLY A 168 10.41 19.03 -24.28
CA GLY A 168 10.55 19.03 -25.73
C GLY A 168 10.37 20.43 -26.37
N ARG A 169 9.58 21.31 -25.74
CA ARG A 169 9.39 22.71 -26.17
C ARG A 169 10.53 23.64 -25.78
N VAL A 170 11.31 23.29 -24.76
CA VAL A 170 12.45 24.11 -24.31
C VAL A 170 13.69 23.86 -25.19
N ILE A 171 13.77 22.71 -25.85
CA ILE A 171 14.90 22.30 -26.69
C ILE A 171 14.71 22.69 -28.17
N SER A 172 13.47 23.00 -28.60
CA SER A 172 13.13 23.48 -29.95
C SER A 172 13.25 24.99 -30.09
#